data_AF-A0A2P6MIN9-F1
#
_entry.id   AF-A0A2P6MIN9-F1
#
_cell.length_a   1.000
_cell.length_b   1.000
_cell.length_c   1.000
_cell.angle_alpha   90.00
_cell.angle_beta   90.00
_cell.angle_gamma   90.00
#
_symmetry.space_group_name_H-M   'P 1'
#
loop_
_entity.id
_entity.type
_entity.pdbx_description
1 polymer ?
#
loop_
_entity_poly.entity_id
_entity_poly.type
_entity_poly.pdbx_seq_one_letter_code
_entity_poly.pdbx_strand_id
1 'polypeptide(L)'
;MLVLLLTAAAGALLFLPLHPAWWKRNEFRIWIPLRVALGFGYGLFLFYLGLLDITWTLLVSAYLPVVAIFLIIDFSLVYMLVRSFKRRQAAVGAGVGIALLAAFFGFVLLQPLFLADTKFNMADGEEVTVDDLSPVNEQNIPVVPRDYAEYRSDIVMGQLENPAFYTLGNTRIQRIDEELFWVTPIEYDGFFRWFRADSTPGYIRVSAENHRADPELVESELSYVPSAFFHENLERHVRLAYPDVVMLDTTFEVDSEGNPYYLVNYGHFTEFRRVPDVGGVIAVDPATGEMEQYSAEEAPEWVNRVYPPSIAAERNDWFGIYKQGLINRYFGREGLTQPTQWGSIDNVTGVVDENLQLSWFTDHMRLQNEGEEASRSMVGFTMFDARTGELRYFRDASGSLNGRTAMNLAERTFRRDDYVAGTPSLYNIYGDYTWVVPLMDRNSVLRQIMLVSASDENIYGYGESKQEAFNAYQLELASETDGNVDPGEFTDMQEIDAVVERVYHWDREDNVTVRLWLEGENRIFTINAASNPTAVFIEPGDTIQLSFLENNETIQPIEEMEFDPAQERGSTGTENDTDE
;
A
#
# COMPACT_ATOMS: atom_id res chain seq x y z
N MET A 1 -23.54 -20.71 12.27
CA MET A 1 -24.82 -20.87 11.52
C MET A 1 -26.08 -20.59 12.35
N LEU A 2 -26.27 -21.28 13.49
CA LEU A 2 -27.49 -21.15 14.30
C LEU A 2 -27.78 -19.70 14.72
N VAL A 3 -26.75 -18.96 15.16
CA VAL A 3 -26.87 -17.55 15.55
C VAL A 3 -27.43 -16.70 14.40
N LEU A 4 -26.90 -16.83 13.18
CA LEU A 4 -27.40 -16.10 12.01
C LEU A 4 -28.87 -16.42 11.72
N LEU A 5 -29.26 -17.70 11.80
CA LEU A 5 -30.65 -18.12 11.58
C LEU A 5 -31.58 -17.56 12.65
N LEU A 6 -31.15 -17.55 13.92
CA LEU A 6 -31.92 -16.95 15.02
C LEU A 6 -32.03 -15.43 14.85
N THR A 7 -30.97 -14.75 14.44
CA THR A 7 -30.97 -13.31 14.15
C THR A 7 -31.90 -13.00 12.97
N ALA A 8 -31.85 -13.78 11.90
CA ALA A 8 -32.77 -13.63 10.77
C ALA A 8 -34.24 -13.87 11.19
N ALA A 9 -34.49 -14.88 12.04
CA ALA A 9 -35.82 -15.14 12.58
C ALA A 9 -36.30 -14.01 13.52
N ALA A 10 -35.43 -13.46 14.36
CA ALA A 10 -35.74 -12.32 15.21
C ALA A 10 -36.01 -11.05 14.38
N GLY A 11 -35.19 -10.78 13.37
CA GLY A 11 -35.38 -9.69 12.41
C GLY A 11 -36.68 -9.83 11.62
N ALA A 12 -37.12 -11.06 11.32
CA ALA A 12 -38.40 -11.32 10.68
C ALA A 12 -39.61 -10.84 11.51
N LEU A 13 -39.48 -10.77 12.84
CA LEU A 13 -40.53 -10.23 13.71
C LEU A 13 -40.75 -8.73 13.47
N LEU A 14 -39.73 -8.00 13.01
CA LEU A 14 -39.82 -6.57 12.70
C LEU A 14 -40.63 -6.29 11.42
N PHE A 15 -40.92 -7.32 10.62
CA PHE A 15 -41.81 -7.25 9.46
C PHE A 15 -43.29 -7.46 9.85
N LEU A 16 -43.56 -7.88 11.09
CA LEU A 16 -44.92 -8.09 11.55
C LEU A 16 -45.67 -6.75 11.69
N PRO A 17 -46.95 -6.71 11.30
CA PRO A 17 -47.72 -5.50 11.37
C PRO A 17 -47.98 -5.06 12.81
N LEU A 18 -47.66 -3.81 13.10
CA LEU A 18 -47.88 -3.21 14.43
C LEU A 18 -49.34 -2.80 14.66
N HIS A 19 -50.11 -2.59 13.58
CA HIS A 19 -51.49 -2.15 13.68
C HIS A 19 -52.47 -3.32 13.96
N PRO A 20 -53.30 -3.27 15.02
CA PRO A 20 -54.15 -4.39 15.44
C PRO A 20 -55.15 -4.92 14.39
N ALA A 21 -55.56 -4.09 13.43
CA ALA A 21 -56.47 -4.51 12.36
C ALA A 21 -55.90 -5.66 11.51
N TRP A 22 -54.57 -5.73 11.37
CA TRP A 22 -53.90 -6.78 10.62
C TRP A 22 -54.11 -8.17 11.23
N TRP A 23 -54.22 -8.23 12.56
CA TRP A 23 -54.39 -9.46 13.31
C TRP A 23 -55.85 -9.88 13.47
N LYS A 24 -56.79 -8.92 13.36
CA LYS A 24 -58.22 -9.16 13.58
C LYS A 24 -59.01 -9.45 12.31
N ARG A 25 -58.64 -8.90 11.16
CA ARG A 25 -59.40 -9.06 9.90
C ARG A 25 -58.75 -10.08 8.96
N ASN A 26 -59.56 -10.99 8.42
CA ASN A 26 -59.08 -12.07 7.54
C ASN A 26 -58.35 -11.56 6.28
N GLU A 27 -58.81 -10.45 5.70
CA GLU A 27 -58.19 -9.81 4.53
C GLU A 27 -56.73 -9.38 4.74
N PHE A 28 -56.33 -9.11 6.00
CA PHE A 28 -54.95 -8.76 6.33
C PHE A 28 -54.16 -9.94 6.89
N ARG A 29 -54.80 -10.82 7.68
CA ARG A 29 -54.16 -11.99 8.29
C ARG A 29 -53.48 -12.90 7.29
N ILE A 30 -54.03 -13.01 6.07
CA ILE A 30 -53.46 -13.85 5.00
C ILE A 30 -52.05 -13.41 4.57
N TRP A 31 -51.69 -12.14 4.78
CA TRP A 31 -50.38 -11.58 4.42
C TRP A 31 -49.32 -11.73 5.52
N ILE A 32 -49.71 -12.07 6.75
CA ILE A 32 -48.79 -12.21 7.87
C ILE A 32 -47.73 -13.29 7.60
N PRO A 33 -48.08 -14.52 7.13
CA PRO A 33 -47.08 -15.52 6.78
C PRO A 33 -46.10 -15.04 5.70
N LEU A 34 -46.59 -14.33 4.68
CA LEU A 34 -45.73 -13.78 3.62
C LEU A 34 -44.73 -12.77 4.19
N ARG A 35 -45.15 -11.90 5.13
CA ARG A 35 -44.27 -10.93 5.77
C ARG A 35 -43.18 -11.57 6.61
N VAL A 36 -43.52 -12.61 7.38
CA VAL A 36 -42.53 -13.38 8.15
C VAL A 36 -41.54 -14.04 7.20
N ALA A 37 -42.00 -14.67 6.12
CA ALA A 37 -41.14 -15.27 5.10
C ALA A 37 -40.22 -14.23 4.44
N LEU A 38 -40.76 -13.05 4.11
CA LEU A 38 -39.99 -11.95 3.53
C LEU A 38 -38.94 -11.41 4.52
N GLY A 39 -39.31 -11.22 5.79
CA GLY A 39 -38.38 -10.77 6.82
C GLY A 39 -37.28 -11.77 7.12
N PHE A 40 -37.60 -13.07 7.12
CA PHE A 40 -36.60 -14.13 7.27
C PHE A 40 -35.68 -14.19 6.04
N GLY A 41 -36.24 -14.09 4.83
CA GLY A 41 -35.47 -14.01 3.59
C GLY A 41 -34.55 -12.78 3.54
N TYR A 42 -35.02 -11.63 4.03
CA TYR A 42 -34.20 -10.42 4.17
C TYR A 42 -33.04 -10.64 5.16
N GLY A 43 -33.31 -11.22 6.33
CA GLY A 43 -32.25 -11.55 7.29
C GLY A 43 -31.24 -12.57 6.74
N LEU A 44 -31.68 -13.61 6.04
CA LEU A 44 -30.79 -14.55 5.35
C LEU A 44 -29.93 -13.85 4.29
N PHE A 45 -30.54 -12.96 3.52
CA PHE A 45 -29.82 -12.19 2.52
C PHE A 45 -28.72 -11.33 3.16
N LEU A 46 -29.02 -10.61 4.25
CA LEU A 46 -28.04 -9.78 4.94
C LEU A 46 -26.92 -10.63 5.58
N PHE A 47 -27.26 -11.59 6.41
CA PHE A 47 -26.31 -12.23 7.33
C PHE A 47 -25.62 -13.47 6.76
N TYR A 48 -26.28 -14.21 5.86
CA TYR A 48 -25.73 -15.44 5.29
C TYR A 48 -25.15 -15.21 3.88
N LEU A 49 -25.87 -14.48 3.02
CA LEU A 49 -25.40 -14.19 1.67
C LEU A 49 -24.49 -12.96 1.63
N GLY A 50 -24.89 -11.87 2.30
CA GLY A 50 -24.16 -10.61 2.33
C GLY A 50 -23.06 -10.55 3.38
N LEU A 51 -22.90 -11.60 4.21
CA LEU A 51 -21.88 -11.70 5.25
C LEU A 51 -21.78 -10.41 6.09
N LEU A 52 -22.92 -9.85 6.48
CA LEU A 52 -23.02 -8.63 7.29
C LEU A 52 -22.97 -8.94 8.80
N ASP A 53 -22.30 -8.07 9.57
CA ASP A 53 -22.00 -8.30 10.99
C ASP A 53 -23.26 -8.26 11.87
N ILE A 54 -23.28 -8.97 12.98
CA ILE A 54 -24.41 -8.92 13.92
C ILE A 54 -24.10 -7.91 15.03
N THR A 55 -23.84 -6.66 14.64
CA THR A 55 -23.71 -5.55 15.59
C THR A 55 -25.03 -4.81 15.75
N TRP A 56 -25.22 -4.18 16.92
CA TRP A 56 -26.41 -3.35 17.17
C TRP A 56 -26.56 -2.23 16.13
N THR A 57 -25.46 -1.59 15.72
CA THR A 57 -25.52 -0.47 14.78
C THR A 57 -25.96 -0.93 13.40
N LEU A 58 -25.52 -2.11 12.95
CA LEU A 58 -26.00 -2.70 11.70
C LEU A 58 -27.46 -3.12 11.78
N LEU A 59 -27.87 -3.76 12.87
CA LEU A 59 -29.27 -4.15 13.09
C LEU A 59 -30.19 -2.93 13.05
N VAL A 60 -29.81 -1.83 13.68
CA VAL A 60 -30.56 -0.57 13.61
C VAL A 60 -30.58 -0.03 12.17
N SER A 61 -29.42 0.08 11.50
CA SER A 61 -29.38 0.65 10.15
C SER A 61 -30.14 -0.17 9.12
N ALA A 62 -30.14 -1.50 9.27
CA ALA A 62 -30.82 -2.41 8.36
C ALA A 62 -32.34 -2.46 8.61
N TYR A 63 -32.75 -2.59 9.88
CA TYR A 63 -34.16 -2.86 10.19
C TYR A 63 -34.99 -1.61 10.52
N LEU A 64 -34.40 -0.50 11.00
CA LEU A 64 -35.17 0.71 11.32
C LEU A 64 -35.88 1.31 10.09
N PRO A 65 -35.24 1.44 8.92
CA PRO A 65 -35.92 1.92 7.71
C PRO A 65 -37.05 0.98 7.29
N VAL A 66 -36.84 -0.33 7.42
CA VAL A 66 -37.83 -1.36 7.10
C VAL A 66 -39.07 -1.22 7.99
N VAL A 67 -38.89 -1.11 9.30
CA VAL A 67 -40.00 -0.88 10.25
C VAL A 67 -40.77 0.39 9.90
N ALA A 68 -40.06 1.47 9.58
CA ALA A 68 -40.67 2.74 9.22
C ALA A 68 -41.49 2.64 7.91
N ILE A 69 -40.98 1.93 6.90
CA ILE A 69 -41.70 1.65 5.64
C ILE A 69 -42.95 0.81 5.91
N PHE A 70 -42.86 -0.24 6.72
CA PHE A 70 -44.04 -1.06 7.05
C PHE A 70 -45.08 -0.30 7.85
N LEU A 71 -44.69 0.62 8.74
CA LEU A 71 -45.63 1.52 9.41
C LEU A 71 -46.42 2.37 8.40
N ILE A 72 -45.75 2.93 7.38
CA ILE A 72 -46.41 3.71 6.32
C ILE A 72 -47.41 2.83 5.56
N ILE A 73 -46.95 1.65 5.12
CA ILE A 73 -47.77 0.69 4.35
C ILE A 73 -48.98 0.23 5.18
N ASP A 74 -48.77 -0.15 6.44
CA ASP A 74 -49.80 -0.72 7.31
C ASP A 74 -50.94 0.26 7.54
N PHE A 75 -50.61 1.48 7.95
CA PHE A 75 -51.63 2.49 8.23
C PHE A 75 -52.33 2.98 6.96
N SER A 76 -51.63 3.02 5.82
CA SER A 76 -52.21 3.39 4.53
C SER A 76 -53.18 2.32 4.00
N LEU A 77 -52.78 1.04 4.07
CA LEU A 77 -53.64 -0.07 3.64
C LEU A 77 -54.85 -0.24 4.56
N VAL A 78 -54.68 -0.09 5.87
CA VAL A 78 -55.80 -0.09 6.83
C VAL A 78 -56.80 1.03 6.50
N TYR A 79 -56.32 2.24 6.20
CA TYR A 79 -57.21 3.33 5.78
C TYR A 79 -57.95 3.05 4.48
N MET A 80 -57.26 2.48 3.49
CA MET A 80 -57.86 2.17 2.19
C MET A 80 -58.92 1.07 2.28
N LEU A 81 -58.73 0.06 3.13
CA LEU A 81 -59.57 -1.15 3.17
C LEU A 81 -60.54 -1.21 4.36
N VAL A 82 -60.36 -0.38 5.39
CA VAL A 82 -61.23 -0.33 6.58
C VAL A 82 -62.06 0.96 6.59
N ARG A 83 -63.31 0.87 6.13
CA ARG A 83 -64.22 2.04 6.04
C ARG A 83 -64.46 2.77 7.37
N SER A 84 -64.36 2.09 8.51
CA SER A 84 -64.53 2.69 9.84
C SER A 84 -63.27 3.38 10.37
N PHE A 85 -62.13 3.22 9.69
CA PHE A 85 -60.87 3.78 10.14
C PHE A 85 -60.76 5.27 9.79
N LYS A 86 -60.47 6.09 10.80
CA LYS A 86 -60.47 7.55 10.62
C LYS A 86 -59.20 8.00 9.91
N ARG A 87 -59.34 8.89 8.92
CA ARG A 87 -58.22 9.52 8.20
C ARG A 87 -57.15 10.09 9.13
N ARG A 88 -57.55 10.70 10.26
CA ARG A 88 -56.62 11.24 11.25
C ARG A 88 -55.72 10.16 11.87
N GLN A 89 -56.25 8.96 12.17
CA GLN A 89 -55.46 7.87 12.74
C GLN A 89 -54.49 7.28 11.71
N ALA A 90 -54.93 7.16 10.46
CA ALA A 90 -54.06 6.78 9.34
C ALA A 90 -52.91 7.74 9.13
N ALA A 91 -53.22 9.04 9.07
CA ALA A 91 -52.23 10.09 8.88
C ALA A 91 -51.23 10.16 10.03
N VAL A 92 -51.66 9.93 11.28
CA VAL A 92 -50.75 9.89 12.43
C VAL A 92 -49.80 8.69 12.33
N GLY A 93 -50.30 7.47 12.09
CA GLY A 93 -49.45 6.28 12.05
C GLY A 93 -48.49 6.26 10.84
N ALA A 94 -48.98 6.61 9.65
CA ALA A 94 -48.12 6.78 8.49
C ALA A 94 -47.14 7.95 8.68
N GLY A 95 -47.58 9.04 9.33
CA GLY A 95 -46.75 10.18 9.69
C GLY A 95 -45.60 9.82 10.63
N VAL A 96 -45.81 8.91 11.59
CA VAL A 96 -44.73 8.38 12.45
C VAL A 96 -43.70 7.63 11.62
N GLY A 97 -44.13 6.76 10.68
CA GLY A 97 -43.20 6.08 9.78
C GLY A 97 -42.40 7.06 8.91
N ILE A 98 -43.05 8.08 8.35
CA ILE A 98 -42.37 9.15 7.59
C ILE A 98 -41.37 9.90 8.47
N ALA A 99 -41.76 10.25 9.70
CA ALA A 99 -40.88 10.95 10.64
C ALA A 99 -39.66 10.11 11.03
N LEU A 100 -39.82 8.80 11.23
CA LEU A 100 -38.72 7.87 11.50
C LEU A 100 -37.75 7.78 10.32
N LEU A 101 -38.25 7.67 9.08
CA LEU A 101 -37.40 7.69 7.89
C LEU A 101 -36.66 9.02 7.75
N ALA A 102 -37.38 10.15 7.90
CA ALA A 102 -36.78 11.47 7.82
C ALA A 102 -35.72 11.68 8.91
N ALA A 103 -35.96 11.20 10.13
CA ALA A 103 -34.99 11.25 11.21
C ALA A 103 -33.77 10.36 10.93
N PHE A 104 -33.97 9.14 10.43
CA PHE A 104 -32.88 8.22 10.09
C PHE A 104 -32.01 8.79 8.96
N PHE A 105 -32.61 9.19 7.83
CA PHE A 105 -31.86 9.77 6.72
C PHE A 105 -31.27 11.14 7.09
N GLY A 106 -31.97 11.93 7.89
CA GLY A 106 -31.44 13.19 8.44
C GLY A 106 -30.20 12.94 9.30
N PHE A 107 -30.24 11.93 10.18
CA PHE A 107 -29.08 11.50 10.95
C PHE A 107 -27.94 11.05 10.05
N VAL A 108 -28.18 10.13 9.11
CA VAL A 108 -27.15 9.62 8.19
C VAL A 108 -26.51 10.73 7.36
N LEU A 109 -27.30 11.72 6.92
CA LEU A 109 -26.83 12.84 6.10
C LEU A 109 -26.07 13.89 6.92
N LEU A 110 -26.53 14.19 8.13
CA LEU A 110 -25.97 15.26 8.96
C LEU A 110 -24.80 14.79 9.82
N GLN A 111 -24.76 13.51 10.21
CA GLN A 111 -23.72 12.97 11.09
C GLN A 111 -22.30 13.28 10.63
N PRO A 112 -21.91 13.14 9.34
CA PRO A 112 -20.53 13.41 8.90
C PRO A 112 -20.03 14.83 9.21
N LEU A 113 -20.94 15.82 9.34
CA LEU A 113 -20.60 17.19 9.70
C LEU A 113 -20.10 17.32 11.15
N PHE A 114 -20.35 16.32 12.00
CA PHE A 114 -19.98 16.34 13.42
C PHE A 114 -18.81 15.40 13.74
N LEU A 115 -18.19 14.79 12.72
CA LEU A 115 -17.15 13.76 12.92
C LEU A 115 -15.73 14.25 12.61
N ALA A 116 -15.54 15.52 12.27
CA ALA A 116 -14.21 16.04 11.93
C ALA A 116 -13.18 15.78 13.02
N ASP A 117 -13.50 16.17 14.26
CA ASP A 117 -12.59 16.04 15.39
C ASP A 117 -12.38 14.57 15.76
N THR A 118 -13.45 13.74 15.77
CA THR A 118 -13.33 12.31 16.01
C THR A 118 -12.45 11.61 14.98
N LYS A 119 -12.60 11.96 13.70
CA LYS A 119 -11.79 11.40 12.61
C LYS A 119 -10.34 11.84 12.69
N PHE A 120 -10.08 13.11 12.98
CA PHE A 120 -8.73 13.61 13.18
C PHE A 120 -8.04 12.92 14.36
N ASN A 121 -8.73 12.80 15.50
CA ASN A 121 -8.19 12.11 16.67
C ASN A 121 -8.02 10.61 16.45
N MET A 122 -8.84 9.99 15.60
CA MET A 122 -8.69 8.58 15.20
C MET A 122 -7.48 8.36 14.28
N ALA A 123 -7.11 9.38 13.50
CA ALA A 123 -5.91 9.35 12.68
C ALA A 123 -4.63 9.38 13.52
N ASP A 124 -4.69 10.08 14.66
CA ASP A 124 -3.64 10.15 15.70
C ASP A 124 -2.22 10.34 15.14
N GLY A 125 -2.12 11.20 14.12
CA GLY A 125 -0.84 11.43 13.44
C GLY A 125 0.11 12.29 14.26
N GLU A 126 1.34 11.82 14.41
CA GLU A 126 2.43 12.55 15.07
C GLU A 126 3.32 13.24 14.03
N GLU A 127 3.61 14.53 14.22
CA GLU A 127 4.60 15.22 13.38
C GLU A 127 6.01 14.82 13.84
N VAL A 128 6.79 14.26 12.92
CA VAL A 128 8.17 13.78 13.14
C VAL A 128 9.17 14.55 12.27
N THR A 129 10.45 14.49 12.64
CA THR A 129 11.53 15.22 11.97
C THR A 129 12.36 14.33 11.03
N VAL A 130 13.18 14.94 10.16
CA VAL A 130 14.07 14.21 9.21
C VAL A 130 14.92 13.13 9.89
N ASP A 131 15.44 13.42 11.09
CA ASP A 131 16.36 12.53 11.82
C ASP A 131 15.73 11.16 12.16
N ASP A 132 14.40 11.04 12.05
CA ASP A 132 13.64 9.84 12.36
C ASP A 132 13.42 8.90 11.15
N LEU A 133 13.86 9.29 9.94
CA LEU A 133 13.86 8.40 8.77
C LEU A 133 15.25 7.78 8.54
N SER A 134 15.51 6.65 9.21
CA SER A 134 16.73 5.87 9.04
C SER A 134 16.98 5.55 7.56
N PRO A 135 18.22 5.68 7.07
CA PRO A 135 18.62 5.15 5.77
C PRO A 135 18.28 3.66 5.70
N VAL A 136 17.74 3.22 4.56
CA VAL A 136 17.41 1.80 4.34
C VAL A 136 18.53 1.16 3.54
N ASN A 137 18.89 -0.08 3.90
CA ASN A 137 19.83 -0.87 3.11
C ASN A 137 19.32 -0.98 1.67
N GLU A 138 20.13 -0.54 0.71
CA GLU A 138 19.81 -0.62 -0.72
C GLU A 138 19.22 -1.98 -1.07
N GLN A 139 19.84 -3.08 -0.63
CA GLN A 139 19.45 -4.45 -0.99
C GLN A 139 17.98 -4.76 -0.69
N ASN A 140 17.46 -4.20 0.39
CA ASN A 140 16.12 -4.48 0.91
C ASN A 140 15.04 -3.56 0.32
N ILE A 141 15.41 -2.54 -0.47
CA ILE A 141 14.44 -1.66 -1.12
C ILE A 141 13.66 -2.42 -2.21
N PRO A 142 12.33 -2.57 -2.11
CA PRO A 142 11.53 -3.22 -3.14
C PRO A 142 11.52 -2.37 -4.41
N VAL A 143 11.97 -2.94 -5.52
CA VAL A 143 12.01 -2.29 -6.85
C VAL A 143 11.11 -2.98 -7.87
N VAL A 144 10.62 -4.17 -7.56
CA VAL A 144 9.68 -4.91 -8.39
C VAL A 144 8.26 -4.40 -8.11
N PRO A 145 7.57 -3.80 -9.11
CA PRO A 145 6.20 -3.37 -8.92
C PRO A 145 5.24 -4.56 -8.88
N ARG A 146 4.13 -4.39 -8.17
CA ARG A 146 3.06 -5.41 -8.04
C ARG A 146 2.59 -5.95 -9.39
N ASP A 147 2.33 -5.10 -10.36
CA ASP A 147 1.83 -5.51 -11.68
C ASP A 147 2.79 -6.45 -12.41
N TYR A 148 4.11 -6.27 -12.23
CA TYR A 148 5.11 -7.17 -12.78
C TYR A 148 5.15 -8.50 -12.02
N ALA A 149 4.97 -8.49 -10.70
CA ALA A 149 4.85 -9.71 -9.93
C ALA A 149 3.60 -10.52 -10.28
N GLU A 150 2.46 -9.84 -10.53
CA GLU A 150 1.22 -10.44 -11.04
C GLU A 150 1.46 -11.06 -12.43
N TYR A 151 2.14 -10.34 -13.33
CA TYR A 151 2.55 -10.87 -14.64
C TYR A 151 3.42 -12.14 -14.52
N ARG A 152 4.44 -12.13 -13.65
CA ARG A 152 5.30 -13.31 -13.43
C ARG A 152 4.52 -14.47 -12.81
N SER A 153 3.57 -14.18 -11.92
CA SER A 153 2.70 -15.19 -11.33
C SER A 153 1.79 -15.85 -12.37
N ASP A 154 1.24 -15.07 -13.31
CA ASP A 154 0.40 -15.58 -14.40
C ASP A 154 1.15 -16.55 -15.32
N ILE A 155 2.44 -16.30 -15.57
CA ILE A 155 3.30 -17.23 -16.33
C ILE A 155 3.42 -18.58 -15.61
N VAL A 156 3.59 -18.57 -14.27
CA VAL A 156 3.70 -19.79 -13.47
C VAL A 156 2.38 -20.56 -13.44
N MET A 157 1.23 -19.87 -13.45
CA MET A 157 -0.08 -20.52 -13.53
C MET A 157 -0.20 -21.47 -14.73
N GLY A 158 0.44 -21.14 -15.86
CA GLY A 158 0.45 -21.99 -17.06
C GLY A 158 1.14 -23.36 -16.89
N GLN A 159 1.90 -23.56 -15.81
CA GLN A 159 2.64 -24.81 -15.52
C GLN A 159 1.81 -25.81 -14.70
N LEU A 160 0.67 -25.38 -14.14
CA LEU A 160 -0.23 -26.24 -13.37
C LEU A 160 -0.83 -27.35 -14.25
N GLU A 161 -1.21 -28.49 -13.67
CA GLU A 161 -1.85 -29.59 -14.42
C GLU A 161 -3.22 -29.19 -15.00
N ASN A 162 -3.99 -28.40 -14.25
CA ASN A 162 -5.32 -27.92 -14.62
C ASN A 162 -5.40 -26.39 -14.47
N PRO A 163 -4.64 -25.61 -15.24
CA PRO A 163 -4.50 -24.17 -15.03
C PRO A 163 -5.84 -23.45 -15.18
N ALA A 164 -6.71 -23.97 -16.07
CA ALA A 164 -8.05 -23.44 -16.27
C ALA A 164 -8.97 -23.57 -15.05
N PHE A 165 -8.61 -24.32 -14.00
CA PHE A 165 -9.42 -24.41 -12.77
C PHE A 165 -9.24 -23.24 -11.83
N TYR A 166 -8.15 -22.50 -12.03
CA TYR A 166 -7.65 -21.58 -11.04
C TYR A 166 -7.45 -20.18 -11.62
N THR A 167 -7.42 -19.21 -10.74
CA THR A 167 -7.08 -17.82 -11.00
C THR A 167 -6.11 -17.33 -9.93
N LEU A 168 -5.39 -16.26 -10.20
CA LEU A 168 -4.63 -15.56 -9.18
C LEU A 168 -5.59 -14.85 -8.22
N GLY A 169 -5.32 -14.99 -6.92
CA GLY A 169 -5.92 -14.17 -5.87
C GLY A 169 -5.20 -12.82 -5.72
N ASN A 170 -5.38 -12.19 -4.56
CA ASN A 170 -4.79 -10.87 -4.30
C ASN A 170 -3.28 -10.95 -4.01
N THR A 171 -2.44 -10.40 -4.90
CA THR A 171 -0.99 -10.27 -4.68
C THR A 171 -0.67 -9.22 -3.62
N ARG A 172 0.17 -9.57 -2.65
CA ARG A 172 0.60 -8.66 -1.56
C ARG A 172 2.08 -8.82 -1.27
N ILE A 173 2.74 -7.70 -0.95
CA ILE A 173 4.12 -7.69 -0.47
C ILE A 173 4.12 -8.07 1.01
N GLN A 174 5.08 -8.91 1.40
CA GLN A 174 5.30 -9.30 2.78
C GLN A 174 6.76 -9.72 2.98
N ARG A 175 7.26 -9.55 4.20
CA ARG A 175 8.53 -10.09 4.66
C ARG A 175 8.37 -11.56 4.96
N ILE A 176 9.21 -12.38 4.35
CA ILE A 176 9.39 -13.79 4.68
C ILE A 176 10.87 -13.93 5.03
N ASP A 177 11.15 -14.22 6.30
CA ASP A 177 12.49 -14.18 6.88
C ASP A 177 13.15 -12.79 6.72
N GLU A 178 14.28 -12.70 6.02
CA GLU A 178 15.05 -11.47 5.79
C GLU A 178 14.88 -10.90 4.36
N GLU A 179 13.89 -11.38 3.60
CA GLU A 179 13.66 -10.98 2.21
C GLU A 179 12.20 -10.58 1.97
N LEU A 180 11.97 -9.70 0.99
CA LEU A 180 10.63 -9.29 0.57
C LEU A 180 10.13 -10.06 -0.64
N PHE A 181 8.91 -10.58 -0.53
CA PHE A 181 8.23 -11.28 -1.59
C PHE A 181 6.85 -10.68 -1.87
N TRP A 182 6.52 -10.59 -3.15
CA TRP A 182 5.14 -10.55 -3.61
C TRP A 182 4.58 -11.96 -3.60
N VAL A 183 3.58 -12.19 -2.76
CA VAL A 183 2.91 -13.49 -2.62
C VAL A 183 1.52 -13.40 -3.21
N THR A 184 1.19 -14.37 -4.05
CA THR A 184 -0.10 -14.47 -4.73
C THR A 184 -0.73 -15.84 -4.44
N PRO A 185 -1.81 -15.92 -3.65
CA PRO A 185 -2.51 -17.19 -3.44
C PRO A 185 -3.20 -17.63 -4.74
N ILE A 186 -3.31 -18.94 -4.95
CA ILE A 186 -4.05 -19.51 -6.06
C ILE A 186 -5.48 -19.78 -5.61
N GLU A 187 -6.43 -19.29 -6.39
CA GLU A 187 -7.85 -19.28 -6.07
C GLU A 187 -8.66 -20.06 -7.10
N TYR A 188 -9.88 -20.48 -6.75
CA TYR A 188 -10.78 -21.14 -7.70
C TYR A 188 -11.34 -20.13 -8.69
N ASP A 189 -11.31 -20.48 -9.97
CA ASP A 189 -12.00 -19.70 -10.97
C ASP A 189 -13.50 -20.16 -11.02
N GLY A 190 -14.28 -19.79 -10.01
CA GLY A 190 -15.74 -19.99 -9.98
C GLY A 190 -16.26 -21.41 -9.67
N PHE A 191 -17.60 -21.49 -9.57
CA PHE A 191 -18.32 -22.58 -8.88
C PHE A 191 -18.06 -24.00 -9.41
N PHE A 192 -18.13 -24.21 -10.73
CA PHE A 192 -17.99 -25.56 -11.27
C PHE A 192 -16.56 -26.10 -11.19
N ARG A 193 -15.58 -25.21 -11.10
CA ARG A 193 -14.17 -25.57 -10.99
C ARG A 193 -13.83 -25.83 -9.53
N TRP A 194 -14.32 -24.99 -8.61
CA TRP A 194 -14.39 -25.31 -7.18
C TRP A 194 -15.02 -26.68 -6.89
N PHE A 195 -16.20 -26.99 -7.45
CA PHE A 195 -16.89 -28.27 -7.19
C PHE A 195 -16.15 -29.50 -7.76
N ARG A 196 -15.23 -29.31 -8.72
CA ARG A 196 -14.49 -30.40 -9.38
C ARG A 196 -13.08 -30.56 -8.84
N ALA A 197 -12.52 -29.52 -8.26
CA ALA A 197 -11.22 -29.53 -7.61
C ALA A 197 -11.41 -29.89 -6.13
N ASP A 198 -10.44 -30.60 -5.55
CA ASP A 198 -10.48 -30.94 -4.13
C ASP A 198 -9.89 -29.79 -3.26
N SER A 199 -8.86 -29.12 -3.77
CA SER A 199 -8.20 -27.95 -3.16
C SER A 199 -7.63 -27.04 -4.26
N THR A 200 -7.24 -25.81 -3.93
CA THR A 200 -6.32 -25.06 -4.80
C THR A 200 -4.87 -25.51 -4.54
N PRO A 201 -3.96 -25.34 -5.52
CA PRO A 201 -2.64 -25.97 -5.49
C PRO A 201 -1.59 -25.24 -4.64
N GLY A 202 -1.90 -24.08 -4.06
CA GLY A 202 -0.99 -23.35 -3.18
C GLY A 202 -0.88 -21.87 -3.53
N TYR A 203 0.34 -21.34 -3.52
CA TYR A 203 0.61 -19.94 -3.77
C TYR A 203 1.90 -19.75 -4.57
N ILE A 204 2.04 -18.57 -5.18
CA ILE A 204 3.23 -18.18 -5.94
C ILE A 204 3.93 -17.05 -5.20
N ARG A 205 5.25 -17.14 -5.05
CA ARG A 205 6.08 -16.03 -4.53
C ARG A 205 7.02 -15.50 -5.61
N VAL A 206 7.16 -14.18 -5.66
CA VAL A 206 8.05 -13.46 -6.59
C VAL A 206 8.87 -12.47 -5.77
N SER A 207 10.19 -12.43 -5.94
CA SER A 207 11.04 -11.48 -5.22
C SER A 207 10.60 -10.03 -5.49
N ALA A 208 10.46 -9.24 -4.42
CA ALA A 208 10.17 -7.81 -4.51
C ALA A 208 11.44 -6.97 -4.77
N GLU A 209 12.62 -7.54 -4.51
CA GLU A 209 13.92 -6.87 -4.58
C GLU A 209 14.67 -7.17 -5.88
N ASN A 210 14.50 -8.38 -6.44
CA ASN A 210 15.22 -8.83 -7.62
C ASN A 210 14.27 -9.31 -8.73
N HIS A 211 14.07 -8.45 -9.73
CA HIS A 211 13.24 -8.73 -10.91
C HIS A 211 13.72 -9.89 -11.80
N ARG A 212 14.99 -10.33 -11.64
CA ARG A 212 15.59 -11.46 -12.38
C ARG A 212 15.43 -12.79 -11.65
N ALA A 213 15.03 -12.79 -10.37
CA ALA A 213 14.72 -14.02 -9.66
C ALA A 213 13.54 -14.73 -10.34
N ASP A 214 13.57 -16.06 -10.33
CA ASP A 214 12.48 -16.85 -10.87
C ASP A 214 11.30 -16.88 -9.90
N PRO A 215 10.05 -16.75 -10.38
CA PRO A 215 8.88 -16.93 -9.54
C PRO A 215 8.76 -18.41 -9.13
N GLU A 216 8.37 -18.64 -7.88
CA GLU A 216 8.31 -19.98 -7.30
C GLU A 216 6.88 -20.35 -6.95
N LEU A 217 6.43 -21.52 -7.41
CA LEU A 217 5.19 -22.16 -6.96
C LEU A 217 5.48 -22.95 -5.69
N VAL A 218 4.81 -22.58 -4.59
CA VAL A 218 4.83 -23.34 -3.34
C VAL A 218 3.54 -24.16 -3.26
N GLU A 219 3.69 -25.47 -3.33
CA GLU A 219 2.56 -26.40 -3.29
C GLU A 219 2.02 -26.52 -1.87
N SER A 220 0.73 -26.23 -1.71
CA SER A 220 0.00 -26.41 -0.46
C SER A 220 -1.50 -26.54 -0.74
N GLU A 221 -2.18 -27.44 -0.06
CA GLU A 221 -3.62 -27.65 -0.25
C GLU A 221 -4.41 -26.52 0.43
N LEU A 222 -5.03 -25.64 -0.36
CA LEU A 222 -5.89 -24.58 0.18
C LEU A 222 -7.36 -24.90 -0.13
N SER A 223 -8.10 -25.32 0.89
CA SER A 223 -9.54 -25.61 0.78
C SER A 223 -10.39 -24.41 1.19
N TYR A 224 -10.01 -23.72 2.27
CA TYR A 224 -10.69 -22.54 2.79
C TYR A 224 -10.11 -21.27 2.16
N VAL A 225 -10.68 -20.87 1.03
CA VAL A 225 -10.23 -19.69 0.25
C VAL A 225 -11.38 -18.72 -0.02
N PRO A 226 -11.12 -17.42 -0.30
CA PRO A 226 -12.17 -16.44 -0.59
C PRO A 226 -13.08 -16.82 -1.77
N SER A 227 -12.52 -17.40 -2.83
CA SER A 227 -13.24 -17.90 -4.01
C SER A 227 -14.03 -19.19 -3.82
N ALA A 228 -13.85 -19.91 -2.70
CA ALA A 228 -14.60 -21.13 -2.43
C ALA A 228 -16.07 -20.84 -2.08
N PHE A 229 -16.90 -21.89 -2.05
CA PHE A 229 -18.33 -21.76 -1.84
C PHE A 229 -18.81 -22.43 -0.54
N PHE A 230 -19.98 -21.99 -0.08
CA PHE A 230 -20.61 -22.47 1.15
C PHE A 230 -19.66 -22.43 2.36
N HIS A 231 -19.47 -23.54 3.06
CA HIS A 231 -18.66 -23.61 4.28
C HIS A 231 -17.15 -23.48 4.06
N GLU A 232 -16.65 -23.75 2.85
CA GLU A 232 -15.24 -23.57 2.48
C GLU A 232 -14.92 -22.13 2.09
N ASN A 233 -15.94 -21.31 1.81
CA ASN A 233 -15.72 -19.89 1.62
C ASN A 233 -15.16 -19.29 2.91
N LEU A 234 -13.94 -18.77 2.83
CA LEU A 234 -13.18 -18.26 3.96
C LEU A 234 -13.96 -17.27 4.82
N GLU A 235 -14.47 -16.19 4.23
CA GLU A 235 -15.19 -15.14 4.96
C GLU A 235 -16.48 -15.67 5.62
N ARG A 236 -17.17 -16.60 4.94
CA ARG A 236 -18.35 -17.26 5.52
C ARG A 236 -17.97 -18.14 6.69
N HIS A 237 -16.88 -18.89 6.59
CA HIS A 237 -16.38 -19.72 7.67
C HIS A 237 -16.07 -18.89 8.91
N VAL A 238 -15.33 -17.79 8.74
CA VAL A 238 -15.07 -16.80 9.80
C VAL A 238 -16.37 -16.22 10.34
N ARG A 239 -17.28 -15.76 9.49
CA ARG A 239 -18.56 -15.18 9.94
C ARG A 239 -19.46 -16.16 10.68
N LEU A 240 -19.38 -17.45 10.39
CA LEU A 240 -20.17 -18.46 11.08
C LEU A 240 -19.70 -18.71 12.51
N ALA A 241 -18.40 -18.48 12.79
CA ALA A 241 -17.77 -18.58 14.10
C ALA A 241 -17.78 -17.25 14.88
N TYR A 242 -17.54 -16.13 14.18
CA TYR A 242 -17.45 -14.78 14.72
C TYR A 242 -18.58 -13.91 14.12
N PRO A 243 -19.82 -14.03 14.60
CA PRO A 243 -20.98 -13.34 14.03
C PRO A 243 -20.98 -11.82 14.24
N ASP A 244 -20.35 -11.34 15.29
CA ASP A 244 -20.41 -9.96 15.78
C ASP A 244 -19.20 -9.10 15.39
N VAL A 245 -18.12 -9.70 14.88
CA VAL A 245 -16.95 -8.96 14.42
C VAL A 245 -17.20 -8.29 13.06
N VAL A 246 -16.70 -7.07 12.91
CA VAL A 246 -16.66 -6.38 11.62
C VAL A 246 -15.39 -6.84 10.91
N MET A 247 -15.54 -7.52 9.77
CA MET A 247 -14.40 -7.92 8.92
C MET A 247 -14.05 -6.71 8.02
N LEU A 248 -12.79 -6.30 8.06
CA LEU A 248 -12.30 -5.07 7.41
C LEU A 248 -11.56 -5.37 6.10
N ASP A 249 -10.68 -6.37 6.11
CA ASP A 249 -9.94 -6.84 4.95
C ASP A 249 -9.56 -8.32 5.13
N THR A 250 -9.24 -8.98 4.03
CA THR A 250 -8.76 -10.36 3.99
C THR A 250 -7.46 -10.40 3.19
N THR A 251 -6.39 -10.90 3.78
CA THR A 251 -5.09 -11.04 3.13
C THR A 251 -4.51 -12.42 3.31
N PHE A 252 -3.59 -12.79 2.41
CA PHE A 252 -2.86 -14.03 2.47
C PHE A 252 -1.43 -13.75 2.90
N GLU A 253 -1.00 -14.39 3.98
CA GLU A 253 0.36 -14.30 4.50
C GLU A 253 0.93 -15.68 4.76
N VAL A 254 2.26 -15.76 4.83
CA VAL A 254 3.00 -16.98 5.08
C VAL A 254 3.80 -16.80 6.36
N ASP A 255 3.79 -17.81 7.23
CA ASP A 255 4.63 -17.78 8.42
C ASP A 255 6.11 -18.05 8.09
N SER A 256 6.97 -17.99 9.10
CA SER A 256 8.41 -18.26 8.96
C SER A 256 8.74 -19.72 8.61
N GLU A 257 7.79 -20.65 8.73
CA GLU A 257 7.99 -22.05 8.38
C GLU A 257 7.50 -22.35 6.94
N GLY A 258 6.92 -21.36 6.26
CA GLY A 258 6.33 -21.53 4.93
C GLY A 258 4.88 -21.98 4.94
N ASN A 259 4.21 -22.00 6.10
CA ASN A 259 2.80 -22.38 6.20
C ASN A 259 1.92 -21.20 5.77
N PRO A 260 0.93 -21.44 4.90
CA PRO A 260 0.03 -20.41 4.42
C PRO A 260 -1.08 -20.10 5.43
N TYR A 261 -1.42 -18.83 5.57
CA TYR A 261 -2.55 -18.36 6.36
C TYR A 261 -3.34 -17.31 5.61
N TYR A 262 -4.68 -17.35 5.75
CA TYR A 262 -5.47 -16.17 5.48
C TYR A 262 -5.69 -15.39 6.78
N LEU A 263 -5.35 -14.11 6.76
CA LEU A 263 -5.61 -13.19 7.85
C LEU A 263 -6.84 -12.36 7.53
N VAL A 264 -7.86 -12.46 8.37
CA VAL A 264 -9.04 -11.59 8.32
C VAL A 264 -8.89 -10.50 9.37
N ASN A 265 -8.57 -9.28 8.94
CA ASN A 265 -8.50 -8.12 9.81
C ASN A 265 -9.90 -7.84 10.35
N TYR A 266 -10.06 -7.80 11.67
CA TYR A 266 -11.34 -7.52 12.31
C TYR A 266 -11.29 -6.24 13.11
N GLY A 267 -12.46 -5.68 13.37
CA GLY A 267 -12.58 -4.46 14.15
C GLY A 267 -14.01 -4.14 14.54
N HIS A 268 -14.24 -2.86 14.77
CA HIS A 268 -15.55 -2.32 15.10
C HIS A 268 -15.69 -0.92 14.51
N PHE A 269 -16.93 -0.42 14.43
CA PHE A 269 -17.15 0.99 14.07
C PHE A 269 -17.36 1.81 15.34
N THR A 270 -16.64 2.92 15.43
CA THR A 270 -17.02 4.05 16.28
C THR A 270 -17.98 4.96 15.50
N GLU A 271 -18.74 5.77 16.23
CA GLU A 271 -19.70 6.73 15.64
C GLU A 271 -20.73 6.05 14.73
N PHE A 272 -21.48 5.11 15.30
CA PHE A 272 -22.50 4.29 14.65
C PHE A 272 -21.92 3.33 13.60
N ARG A 273 -21.51 3.81 12.43
CA ARG A 273 -20.88 3.02 11.33
C ARG A 273 -20.02 3.90 10.41
N ARG A 274 -19.30 4.88 10.97
CA ARG A 274 -18.61 5.92 10.18
C ARG A 274 -17.10 5.93 10.31
N VAL A 275 -16.59 5.44 11.43
CA VAL A 275 -15.17 5.47 11.75
C VAL A 275 -14.77 4.04 12.12
N PRO A 276 -14.27 3.22 11.18
CA PRO A 276 -13.79 1.89 11.49
C PRO A 276 -12.55 1.98 12.39
N ASP A 277 -12.43 1.07 13.34
CA ASP A 277 -11.27 0.87 14.19
C ASP A 277 -10.88 -0.60 14.19
N VAL A 278 -9.57 -0.87 14.08
CA VAL A 278 -9.01 -2.21 13.93
C VAL A 278 -8.83 -2.81 15.32
N GLY A 279 -9.33 -4.02 15.52
CA GLY A 279 -9.20 -4.76 16.77
C GLY A 279 -8.12 -5.84 16.74
N GLY A 280 -7.73 -6.32 15.56
CA GLY A 280 -6.73 -7.36 15.39
C GLY A 280 -6.96 -8.21 14.13
N VAL A 281 -6.50 -9.46 14.16
CA VAL A 281 -6.57 -10.40 13.04
C VAL A 281 -7.12 -11.76 13.48
N ILE A 282 -7.86 -12.41 12.60
CA ILE A 282 -8.21 -13.83 12.72
C ILE A 282 -7.36 -14.57 11.69
N ALA A 283 -6.40 -15.36 12.15
CA ALA A 283 -5.61 -16.24 11.31
C ALA A 283 -6.42 -17.52 11.02
N VAL A 284 -6.51 -17.88 9.75
CA VAL A 284 -7.21 -19.08 9.28
C VAL A 284 -6.22 -19.97 8.53
N ASP A 285 -6.07 -21.19 9.00
CA ASP A 285 -5.37 -22.24 8.26
C ASP A 285 -6.25 -22.64 7.05
N PRO A 286 -5.78 -22.42 5.81
CA PRO A 286 -6.56 -22.69 4.61
C PRO A 286 -6.75 -24.19 4.32
N ALA A 287 -5.93 -25.08 4.88
CA ALA A 287 -6.07 -26.52 4.70
C ALA A 287 -7.13 -27.09 5.66
N THR A 288 -7.06 -26.71 6.94
CA THR A 288 -7.90 -27.30 7.99
C THR A 288 -9.14 -26.47 8.32
N GLY A 289 -9.11 -25.16 8.05
CA GLY A 289 -10.12 -24.20 8.50
C GLY A 289 -10.03 -23.90 9.99
N GLU A 290 -8.96 -24.30 10.68
CA GLU A 290 -8.73 -23.87 12.07
C GLU A 290 -8.51 -22.35 12.12
N MET A 291 -9.06 -21.72 13.16
CA MET A 291 -9.06 -20.27 13.29
C MET A 291 -8.55 -19.85 14.66
N GLU A 292 -7.64 -18.89 14.69
CA GLU A 292 -7.13 -18.27 15.90
C GLU A 292 -7.28 -16.75 15.82
N GLN A 293 -7.84 -16.16 16.87
CA GLN A 293 -8.10 -14.72 16.94
C GLN A 293 -7.05 -14.06 17.82
N TYR A 294 -6.39 -13.05 17.29
CA TYR A 294 -5.38 -12.25 17.97
C TYR A 294 -5.83 -10.78 18.03
N SER A 295 -5.63 -10.14 19.17
CA SER A 295 -5.70 -8.68 19.23
C SER A 295 -4.55 -8.05 18.44
N ALA A 296 -4.66 -6.76 18.10
CA ALA A 296 -3.60 -6.07 17.35
C ALA A 296 -2.22 -6.16 18.03
N GLU A 297 -2.17 -6.05 19.36
CA GLU A 297 -0.93 -6.13 20.16
C GLU A 297 -0.39 -7.56 20.30
N GLU A 298 -1.27 -8.57 20.24
CA GLU A 298 -0.94 -9.99 20.46
C GLU A 298 -0.70 -10.75 19.14
N ALA A 299 -0.81 -10.09 17.99
CA ALA A 299 -0.57 -10.71 16.70
C ALA A 299 0.86 -11.32 16.65
N PRO A 300 1.06 -12.53 16.09
CA PRO A 300 2.40 -13.12 15.95
C PRO A 300 3.34 -12.25 15.09
N GLU A 301 4.66 -12.38 15.27
CA GLU A 301 5.66 -11.56 14.56
C GLU A 301 5.65 -11.77 13.04
N TRP A 302 5.31 -12.97 12.57
CA TRP A 302 5.20 -13.27 11.14
C TRP A 302 4.01 -12.56 10.47
N VAL A 303 3.05 -12.07 11.26
CA VAL A 303 1.97 -11.23 10.75
C VAL A 303 2.55 -9.86 10.40
N ASN A 304 2.76 -9.67 9.10
CA ASN A 304 3.33 -8.45 8.53
C ASN A 304 2.36 -7.28 8.67
N ARG A 305 1.05 -7.57 8.67
CA ARG A 305 0.03 -6.53 8.65
C ARG A 305 -1.22 -6.84 9.47
N VAL A 306 -1.45 -5.99 10.46
CA VAL A 306 -2.70 -5.92 11.23
C VAL A 306 -3.65 -4.85 10.69
N TYR A 307 -3.11 -3.77 10.12
CA TYR A 307 -3.88 -2.64 9.61
C TYR A 307 -3.90 -2.62 8.07
N PRO A 308 -5.08 -2.76 7.44
CA PRO A 308 -5.21 -2.75 5.98
C PRO A 308 -4.83 -1.41 5.32
N PRO A 309 -4.46 -1.41 4.02
CA PRO A 309 -4.12 -0.18 3.29
C PRO A 309 -5.30 0.79 3.18
N SER A 310 -6.54 0.27 3.14
CA SER A 310 -7.76 1.09 3.15
C SER A 310 -7.93 1.87 4.45
N ILE A 311 -7.57 1.27 5.59
CA ILE A 311 -7.55 1.97 6.88
C ILE A 311 -6.47 3.04 6.88
N ALA A 312 -5.25 2.73 6.43
CA ALA A 312 -4.19 3.73 6.31
C ALA A 312 -4.60 4.91 5.42
N ALA A 313 -5.21 4.64 4.26
CA ALA A 313 -5.71 5.67 3.35
C ALA A 313 -6.76 6.59 4.02
N GLU A 314 -7.71 6.01 4.76
CA GLU A 314 -8.70 6.81 5.53
C GLU A 314 -8.03 7.66 6.61
N ARG A 315 -7.04 7.11 7.34
CA ARG A 315 -6.31 7.80 8.40
C ARG A 315 -5.50 8.97 7.83
N ASN A 316 -4.80 8.75 6.72
CA ASN A 316 -4.06 9.77 5.98
C ASN A 316 -4.96 10.92 5.50
N ASP A 317 -6.10 10.61 4.90
CA ASP A 317 -7.09 11.61 4.49
C ASP A 317 -7.59 12.43 5.69
N TRP A 318 -7.98 11.76 6.77
CA TRP A 318 -8.53 12.44 7.94
C TRP A 318 -7.51 13.33 8.64
N PHE A 319 -6.28 12.87 8.79
CA PHE A 319 -5.18 13.65 9.32
C PHE A 319 -4.97 14.94 8.53
N GLY A 320 -4.96 14.86 7.20
CA GLY A 320 -4.74 16.00 6.33
C GLY A 320 -5.89 17.02 6.30
N ILE A 321 -7.12 16.57 6.06
CA ILE A 321 -8.24 17.47 5.74
C ILE A 321 -9.00 17.99 6.96
N TYR A 322 -8.88 17.32 8.10
CA TYR A 322 -9.51 17.74 9.35
C TYR A 322 -8.54 18.40 10.33
N LYS A 323 -7.31 18.69 9.88
CA LYS A 323 -6.36 19.51 10.64
C LYS A 323 -7.00 20.87 10.95
N GLN A 324 -7.18 21.18 12.23
CA GLN A 324 -7.91 22.36 12.74
C GLN A 324 -9.45 22.33 12.54
N GLY A 325 -10.04 21.16 12.35
CA GLY A 325 -11.49 20.94 12.45
C GLY A 325 -12.32 21.30 11.22
N LEU A 326 -13.64 21.08 11.33
CA LEU A 326 -14.58 21.16 10.20
C LEU A 326 -14.68 22.56 9.56
N ILE A 327 -14.70 23.60 10.38
CA ILE A 327 -14.84 24.98 9.88
C ILE A 327 -13.62 25.35 9.04
N ASN A 328 -12.42 24.96 9.49
CA ASN A 328 -11.21 25.17 8.73
C ASN A 328 -11.27 24.42 7.39
N ARG A 329 -11.69 23.14 7.39
CA ARG A 329 -11.88 22.34 6.17
C ARG A 329 -12.66 23.06 5.06
N TYR A 330 -13.79 23.67 5.40
CA TYR A 330 -14.67 24.27 4.39
C TYR A 330 -14.38 25.75 4.09
N PHE A 331 -13.87 26.52 5.06
CA PHE A 331 -13.74 27.97 4.93
C PHE A 331 -12.32 28.49 5.04
N GLY A 332 -11.52 28.01 6.01
CA GLY A 332 -10.19 28.55 6.30
C GLY A 332 -9.08 27.94 5.42
N ARG A 333 -9.11 26.62 5.26
CA ARG A 333 -8.13 25.78 4.58
C ARG A 333 -6.69 25.97 5.05
N GLU A 334 -6.51 26.43 6.27
CA GLU A 334 -5.21 26.71 6.84
C GLU A 334 -4.50 25.41 7.21
N GLY A 335 -3.31 25.18 6.64
CA GLY A 335 -2.47 24.02 6.95
C GLY A 335 -3.05 22.67 6.53
N LEU A 336 -4.10 22.64 5.71
CA LEU A 336 -4.73 21.39 5.25
C LEU A 336 -3.94 20.76 4.11
N THR A 337 -3.81 19.44 4.19
CA THR A 337 -3.14 18.63 3.18
C THR A 337 -4.08 17.53 2.72
N GLN A 338 -3.76 16.90 1.60
CA GLN A 338 -4.46 15.72 1.10
C GLN A 338 -3.44 14.76 0.48
N PRO A 339 -3.63 13.43 0.61
CA PRO A 339 -2.77 12.45 -0.05
C PRO A 339 -2.70 12.68 -1.57
N THR A 340 -1.54 12.46 -2.17
CA THR A 340 -1.38 12.52 -3.62
C THR A 340 -2.02 11.29 -4.27
N GLN A 341 -2.82 11.50 -5.29
CA GLN A 341 -3.42 10.38 -6.03
C GLN A 341 -2.45 9.90 -7.12
N TRP A 342 -1.83 8.73 -6.90
CA TRP A 342 -0.94 8.08 -7.87
C TRP A 342 -1.64 7.11 -8.82
N GLY A 343 -2.92 6.80 -8.57
CA GLY A 343 -3.70 5.86 -9.39
C GLY A 343 -3.58 4.40 -8.94
N SER A 344 -2.94 4.15 -7.80
CA SER A 344 -3.04 2.87 -7.09
C SER A 344 -4.44 2.72 -6.48
N ILE A 345 -4.86 1.47 -6.24
CA ILE A 345 -6.22 1.15 -5.76
C ILE A 345 -6.51 1.83 -4.41
N ASP A 346 -5.53 1.86 -3.50
CA ASP A 346 -5.70 2.36 -2.13
C ASP A 346 -4.98 3.71 -1.87
N ASN A 347 -4.37 4.34 -2.89
CA ASN A 347 -3.58 5.58 -2.78
C ASN A 347 -2.45 5.55 -1.72
N VAL A 348 -2.05 4.36 -1.26
CA VAL A 348 -0.86 4.12 -0.44
C VAL A 348 0.01 3.07 -1.13
N THR A 349 1.30 3.05 -0.81
CA THR A 349 2.22 1.99 -1.23
C THR A 349 2.89 1.35 -0.02
N GLY A 350 3.23 0.06 -0.10
CA GLY A 350 3.99 -0.61 0.94
C GLY A 350 5.46 -0.22 0.82
N VAL A 351 6.04 0.30 1.90
CA VAL A 351 7.48 0.56 2.05
C VAL A 351 7.98 -0.16 3.28
N VAL A 352 9.29 -0.42 3.34
CA VAL A 352 9.91 -1.05 4.50
C VAL A 352 10.97 -0.16 5.12
N ASP A 353 11.20 -0.30 6.42
CA ASP A 353 12.34 0.32 7.09
C ASP A 353 13.58 -0.60 7.07
N GLU A 354 14.63 -0.19 7.78
CA GLU A 354 15.86 -0.96 7.95
C GLU A 354 15.65 -2.35 8.58
N ASN A 355 14.58 -2.53 9.36
CA ASN A 355 14.21 -3.78 10.01
C ASN A 355 13.20 -4.60 9.19
N LEU A 356 12.96 -4.21 7.93
CA LEU A 356 11.97 -4.80 7.04
C LEU A 356 10.53 -4.69 7.56
N GLN A 357 10.24 -3.74 8.46
CA GLN A 357 8.90 -3.50 8.96
C GLN A 357 8.07 -2.76 7.91
N LEU A 358 6.94 -3.35 7.54
CA LEU A 358 6.04 -2.80 6.52
C LEU A 358 5.29 -1.57 7.05
N SER A 359 5.33 -0.49 6.28
CA SER A 359 4.54 0.71 6.47
C SER A 359 3.78 1.07 5.20
N TRP A 360 2.59 1.65 5.36
CA TRP A 360 1.81 2.24 4.28
C TRP A 360 2.21 3.70 4.10
N PHE A 361 2.87 3.98 2.98
CA PHE A 361 3.39 5.30 2.64
C PHE A 361 2.46 6.04 1.67
N THR A 362 2.28 7.34 1.91
CA THR A 362 1.75 8.31 0.93
C THR A 362 2.42 9.66 1.10
N ASP A 363 2.68 10.36 0.00
CA ASP A 363 3.00 11.78 0.07
C ASP A 363 1.73 12.63 0.08
N HIS A 364 1.85 13.84 0.62
CA HIS A 364 0.76 14.79 0.75
C HIS A 364 1.02 15.99 -0.15
N MET A 365 -0.04 16.49 -0.78
CA MET A 365 -0.07 17.77 -1.47
C MET A 365 -0.96 18.77 -0.72
N ARG A 366 -0.89 20.04 -1.12
CA ARG A 366 -1.86 21.05 -0.67
C ARG A 366 -3.29 20.60 -0.99
N LEU A 367 -4.23 20.88 -0.08
CA LEU A 367 -5.66 20.68 -0.35
C LEU A 367 -6.08 21.54 -1.55
N GLN A 368 -6.76 20.95 -2.53
CA GLN A 368 -7.22 21.66 -3.74
C GLN A 368 -8.74 21.59 -3.91
N ASN A 369 -9.28 22.48 -4.75
CA ASN A 369 -10.66 22.32 -5.20
C ASN A 369 -10.78 21.17 -6.21
N GLU A 370 -11.97 20.58 -6.28
CA GLU A 370 -12.30 19.63 -7.34
C GLU A 370 -12.08 20.28 -8.72
N GLY A 371 -11.25 19.64 -9.55
CA GLY A 371 -10.94 20.10 -10.92
C GLY A 371 -9.74 21.05 -11.05
N GLU A 372 -9.05 21.39 -9.96
CA GLU A 372 -7.76 22.09 -10.02
C GLU A 372 -6.60 21.12 -10.36
N GLU A 373 -5.56 21.65 -11.01
CA GLU A 373 -4.37 20.86 -11.33
C GLU A 373 -3.57 20.53 -10.05
N ALA A 374 -3.35 19.24 -9.84
CA ALA A 374 -2.57 18.72 -8.72
C ALA A 374 -1.23 19.46 -8.58
N SER A 375 -0.80 19.67 -7.33
CA SER A 375 0.47 20.32 -7.04
C SER A 375 1.59 19.48 -7.64
N ARG A 376 2.72 20.09 -8.00
CA ARG A 376 3.92 19.36 -8.39
C ARG A 376 4.86 19.09 -7.23
N SER A 377 4.74 19.89 -6.16
CA SER A 377 5.46 19.69 -4.91
C SER A 377 4.62 18.98 -3.87
N MET A 378 5.28 18.22 -3.01
CA MET A 378 4.72 17.69 -1.78
C MET A 378 4.81 18.74 -0.66
N VAL A 379 3.96 18.61 0.34
CA VAL A 379 3.97 19.41 1.59
C VAL A 379 4.39 18.59 2.81
N GLY A 380 4.78 17.34 2.57
CA GLY A 380 5.15 16.33 3.54
C GLY A 380 4.70 14.94 3.05
N PHE A 381 5.00 13.91 3.82
CA PHE A 381 4.53 12.55 3.58
C PHE A 381 4.22 11.83 4.88
N THR A 382 3.53 10.71 4.81
CA THR A 382 3.21 9.88 5.96
C THR A 382 3.75 8.47 5.82
N MET A 383 4.09 7.89 6.96
CA MET A 383 4.30 6.46 7.13
C MET A 383 3.31 5.96 8.17
N PHE A 384 2.40 5.09 7.75
CA PHE A 384 1.43 4.44 8.63
C PHE A 384 1.89 3.01 8.88
N ASP A 385 2.27 2.69 10.11
CA ASP A 385 2.77 1.37 10.46
C ASP A 385 1.70 0.29 10.21
N ALA A 386 2.02 -0.71 9.38
CA ALA A 386 1.04 -1.72 8.97
C ALA A 386 0.66 -2.68 10.11
N ARG A 387 1.41 -2.69 11.22
CA ARG A 387 1.24 -3.58 12.36
C ARG A 387 0.71 -2.84 13.60
N THR A 388 1.28 -1.69 13.95
CA THR A 388 0.88 -0.93 15.15
C THR A 388 -0.24 0.08 14.88
N GLY A 389 -0.38 0.51 13.62
CA GLY A 389 -1.34 1.55 13.23
C GLY A 389 -0.90 2.97 13.57
N GLU A 390 0.36 3.17 13.98
CA GLU A 390 0.95 4.48 14.25
C GLU A 390 1.14 5.27 12.96
N LEU A 391 0.69 6.53 12.94
CA LEU A 391 0.80 7.43 11.80
C LEU A 391 1.86 8.50 12.07
N ARG A 392 2.98 8.45 11.34
CA ARG A 392 4.04 9.47 11.40
C ARG A 392 3.97 10.39 10.19
N TYR A 393 4.00 11.71 10.41
CA TYR A 393 3.97 12.75 9.37
C TYR A 393 5.29 13.52 9.30
N PHE A 394 5.98 13.39 8.18
CA PHE A 394 7.26 14.03 7.90
C PHE A 394 7.03 15.32 7.13
N ARG A 395 7.15 16.46 7.83
CA ARG A 395 6.88 17.78 7.25
C ARG A 395 8.07 18.37 6.50
N ASP A 396 9.27 17.94 6.82
CA ASP A 396 10.51 18.56 6.35
C ASP A 396 10.75 18.36 4.84
N ALA A 397 10.10 17.36 4.22
CA ALA A 397 10.05 17.21 2.76
C ALA A 397 9.15 18.24 2.05
N SER A 398 8.59 19.21 2.77
CA SER A 398 7.75 20.26 2.20
C SER A 398 8.53 21.11 1.21
N GLY A 399 8.06 21.17 -0.03
CA GLY A 399 8.69 21.90 -1.13
C GLY A 399 9.39 21.01 -2.15
N SER A 400 9.67 19.75 -1.77
CA SER A 400 10.24 18.72 -2.63
C SER A 400 9.25 18.21 -3.69
N LEU A 401 9.75 17.54 -4.73
CA LEU A 401 8.95 16.87 -5.76
C LEU A 401 8.02 15.83 -5.15
N ASN A 402 6.76 15.82 -5.58
CA ASN A 402 5.84 14.75 -5.22
C ASN A 402 5.97 13.51 -6.13
N GLY A 403 5.43 12.38 -5.67
CA GLY A 403 5.55 11.10 -6.36
C GLY A 403 4.94 11.12 -7.75
N ARG A 404 3.84 11.85 -7.96
CA ARG A 404 3.25 12.02 -9.29
C ARG A 404 4.19 12.76 -10.25
N THR A 405 4.93 13.76 -9.77
CA THR A 405 5.89 14.50 -10.59
C THR A 405 7.09 13.63 -10.92
N ALA A 406 7.59 12.83 -9.98
CA ALA A 406 8.63 11.84 -10.23
C ALA A 406 8.20 10.79 -11.28
N MET A 407 6.98 10.26 -11.19
CA MET A 407 6.42 9.37 -12.22
C MET A 407 6.37 10.04 -13.61
N ASN A 408 5.85 11.26 -13.68
CA ASN A 408 5.75 12.00 -14.94
C ASN A 408 7.13 12.31 -15.55
N LEU A 409 8.14 12.60 -14.71
CA LEU A 409 9.52 12.76 -15.13
C LEU A 409 10.03 11.45 -15.75
N ALA A 410 9.84 10.33 -15.06
CA ALA A 410 10.27 9.01 -15.54
C ALA A 410 9.63 8.65 -16.89
N GLU A 411 8.32 8.81 -17.03
CA GLU A 411 7.62 8.58 -18.31
C GLU A 411 8.07 9.55 -19.42
N ARG A 412 8.40 10.80 -19.06
CA ARG A 412 8.92 11.79 -20.01
C ARG A 412 10.31 11.41 -20.51
N THR A 413 11.17 10.90 -19.64
CA THR A 413 12.52 10.42 -19.98
C THR A 413 12.46 9.26 -20.98
N PHE A 414 11.52 8.32 -20.79
CA PHE A 414 11.33 7.15 -21.66
C PHE A 414 10.13 7.26 -22.61
N ARG A 415 9.76 8.48 -23.02
CA ARG A 415 8.59 8.73 -23.88
C ARG A 415 8.63 7.95 -25.20
N ARG A 416 9.83 7.73 -25.75
CA ARG A 416 10.01 7.01 -27.01
C ARG A 416 9.70 5.52 -26.87
N ASP A 417 9.97 4.95 -25.71
CA ASP A 417 9.79 3.52 -25.42
C ASP A 417 8.36 3.19 -24.96
N ASP A 418 7.55 4.24 -24.69
CA ASP A 418 6.16 4.13 -24.25
C ASP A 418 6.03 3.36 -22.92
N TYR A 419 7.01 3.55 -22.03
CA TYR A 419 6.99 3.00 -20.68
C TYR A 419 5.98 3.73 -19.80
N VAL A 420 5.41 2.98 -18.85
CA VAL A 420 4.44 3.44 -17.87
C VAL A 420 5.07 3.34 -16.50
N ALA A 421 4.99 4.41 -15.70
CA ALA A 421 5.49 4.40 -14.34
C ALA A 421 4.56 3.58 -13.42
N GLY A 422 5.16 2.68 -12.65
CA GLY A 422 4.50 2.02 -11.53
C GLY A 422 4.32 2.96 -10.33
N THR A 423 3.71 2.46 -9.26
CA THR A 423 3.53 3.24 -8.04
C THR A 423 4.90 3.57 -7.43
N PRO A 424 5.21 4.86 -7.16
CA PRO A 424 6.52 5.26 -6.67
C PRO A 424 6.64 5.01 -5.16
N SER A 425 7.86 4.82 -4.68
CA SER A 425 8.18 4.70 -3.24
C SER A 425 9.26 5.70 -2.86
N LEU A 426 9.21 6.27 -1.66
CA LEU A 426 10.20 7.25 -1.18
C LEU A 426 11.05 6.62 -0.08
N TYR A 427 12.36 6.77 -0.20
CA TYR A 427 13.34 6.31 0.78
C TYR A 427 14.37 7.40 1.07
N ASN A 428 15.03 7.31 2.22
CA ASN A 428 16.29 8.03 2.44
C ASN A 428 17.42 7.20 1.82
N ILE A 429 17.97 7.65 0.68
CA ILE A 429 19.04 6.98 -0.05
C ILE A 429 20.22 7.96 -0.12
N TYR A 430 21.36 7.56 0.43
CA TYR A 430 22.58 8.38 0.50
C TYR A 430 22.37 9.76 1.16
N GLY A 431 21.44 9.87 2.12
CA GLY A 431 21.15 11.12 2.83
C GLY A 431 20.17 12.07 2.11
N ASP A 432 19.64 11.69 0.95
CA ASP A 432 18.61 12.44 0.24
C ASP A 432 17.28 11.67 0.21
N TYR A 433 16.17 12.40 0.20
CA TYR A 433 14.86 11.79 -0.05
C TYR A 433 14.76 11.44 -1.53
N THR A 434 14.71 10.16 -1.85
CA THR A 434 14.77 9.66 -3.22
C THR A 434 13.53 8.86 -3.58
N TRP A 435 12.91 9.24 -4.70
CA TRP A 435 11.82 8.50 -5.31
C TRP A 435 12.37 7.33 -6.12
N VAL A 436 11.96 6.11 -5.77
CA VAL A 436 12.17 4.90 -6.56
C VAL A 436 10.95 4.69 -7.45
N VAL A 437 11.15 4.80 -8.76
CA VAL A 437 10.10 4.72 -9.77
C VAL A 437 10.38 3.54 -10.72
N PRO A 438 9.67 2.41 -10.58
CA PRO A 438 9.74 1.33 -11.55
C PRO A 438 9.01 1.72 -12.83
N LEU A 439 9.57 1.39 -13.99
CA LEU A 439 9.01 1.66 -15.31
C LEU A 439 8.77 0.33 -16.05
N MET A 440 7.54 0.14 -16.50
CA MET A 440 7.10 -1.07 -17.18
C MET A 440 6.75 -0.79 -18.64
N ASP A 441 6.84 -1.82 -19.49
CA ASP A 441 6.21 -1.75 -20.80
C ASP A 441 4.68 -1.94 -20.71
N ARG A 442 3.99 -1.83 -21.85
CA ARG A 442 2.53 -2.00 -21.94
C ARG A 442 2.00 -3.39 -21.57
N ASN A 443 2.88 -4.38 -21.40
CA ASN A 443 2.55 -5.73 -20.95
C ASN A 443 2.93 -5.95 -19.47
N SER A 444 3.15 -4.87 -18.71
CA SER A 444 3.53 -4.89 -17.30
C SER A 444 4.89 -5.54 -17.03
N VAL A 445 5.77 -5.64 -18.03
CA VAL A 445 7.13 -6.15 -17.85
C VAL A 445 8.02 -5.00 -17.36
N LEU A 446 8.70 -5.18 -16.22
CA LEU A 446 9.67 -4.20 -15.73
C LEU A 446 10.81 -4.02 -16.75
N ARG A 447 11.11 -2.76 -17.09
CA ARG A 447 12.15 -2.39 -18.07
C ARG A 447 13.24 -1.52 -17.49
N GLN A 448 12.89 -0.58 -16.63
CA GLN A 448 13.81 0.36 -16.02
C GLN A 448 13.41 0.61 -14.58
N ILE A 449 14.39 0.92 -13.75
CA ILE A 449 14.22 1.49 -12.42
C ILE A 449 14.85 2.87 -12.47
N MET A 450 14.13 3.89 -12.03
CA MET A 450 14.63 5.26 -11.98
C MET A 450 14.58 5.78 -10.54
N LEU A 451 15.71 6.28 -10.07
CA LEU A 451 15.84 7.00 -8.80
C LEU A 451 15.84 8.49 -9.11
N VAL A 452 15.00 9.26 -8.41
CA VAL A 452 14.87 10.70 -8.61
C VAL A 452 15.00 11.38 -7.26
N SER A 453 15.91 12.36 -7.13
CA SER A 453 15.95 13.21 -5.95
C SER A 453 14.62 13.94 -5.77
N ALA A 454 14.07 13.88 -4.57
CA ALA A 454 12.90 14.69 -4.24
C ALA A 454 13.28 16.18 -4.14
N SER A 455 14.54 16.50 -3.89
CA SER A 455 15.03 17.88 -3.75
C SER A 455 15.26 18.55 -5.11
N ASP A 456 15.73 17.80 -6.12
CA ASP A 456 15.95 18.32 -7.48
C ASP A 456 15.54 17.32 -8.58
N GLU A 457 14.67 17.77 -9.50
CA GLU A 457 14.21 16.94 -10.63
C GLU A 457 15.28 16.64 -11.69
N ASN A 458 16.42 17.33 -11.64
CA ASN A 458 17.55 17.12 -12.53
C ASN A 458 18.52 16.05 -12.02
N ILE A 459 18.45 15.69 -10.73
CA ILE A 459 19.29 14.65 -10.12
C ILE A 459 18.53 13.34 -10.17
N TYR A 460 18.85 12.50 -11.16
CA TYR A 460 18.23 11.18 -11.30
C TYR A 460 19.17 10.17 -11.96
N GLY A 461 19.07 8.92 -11.53
CA GLY A 461 19.77 7.77 -12.11
C GLY A 461 18.77 6.72 -12.58
N TYR A 462 19.12 5.93 -13.60
CA TYR A 462 18.29 4.82 -14.03
C TYR A 462 19.11 3.64 -14.58
N GLY A 463 18.51 2.46 -14.54
CA GLY A 463 19.12 1.23 -15.03
C GLY A 463 18.10 0.11 -15.23
N GLU A 464 18.50 -0.92 -15.99
CA GLU A 464 17.67 -2.12 -16.18
C GLU A 464 17.67 -3.01 -14.93
N SER A 465 18.73 -2.92 -14.12
CA SER A 465 18.82 -3.56 -12.82
C SER A 465 18.87 -2.55 -11.69
N LYS A 466 18.54 -3.03 -10.49
CA LYS A 466 18.62 -2.26 -9.25
C LYS A 466 20.00 -1.65 -9.07
N GLN A 467 21.03 -2.48 -9.13
CA GLN A 467 22.43 -2.05 -9.03
C GLN A 467 22.80 -0.99 -10.07
N GLU A 468 22.40 -1.17 -11.34
CA GLU A 468 22.67 -0.15 -12.37
C GLU A 468 22.01 1.19 -12.04
N ALA A 469 20.76 1.18 -11.56
CA ALA A 469 20.01 2.39 -11.25
C ALA A 469 20.58 3.13 -10.02
N PHE A 470 20.94 2.40 -8.97
CA PHE A 470 21.53 2.97 -7.75
C PHE A 470 22.93 3.52 -8.03
N ASN A 471 23.80 2.77 -8.72
CA ASN A 471 25.12 3.25 -9.12
C ASN A 471 25.03 4.51 -10.01
N ALA A 472 24.08 4.54 -10.96
CA ALA A 472 23.86 5.70 -11.79
C ALA A 472 23.41 6.92 -10.97
N TYR A 473 22.54 6.72 -9.98
CA TYR A 473 22.06 7.80 -9.13
C TYR A 473 23.15 8.34 -8.19
N GLN A 474 23.95 7.45 -7.59
CA GLN A 474 25.08 7.83 -6.75
C GLN A 474 26.08 8.72 -7.51
N LEU A 475 26.37 8.39 -8.79
CA LEU A 475 27.23 9.20 -9.64
C LEU A 475 26.66 10.60 -9.91
N GLU A 476 25.34 10.72 -10.06
CA GLU A 476 24.68 12.01 -10.30
C GLU A 476 24.66 12.85 -9.01
N LEU A 477 24.44 12.25 -7.84
CA LEU A 477 24.56 12.92 -6.54
C LEU A 477 25.98 13.47 -6.31
N ALA A 478 27.00 12.67 -6.59
CA ALA A 478 28.41 13.08 -6.45
C ALA A 478 28.83 14.18 -7.46
N SER A 479 28.03 14.42 -8.51
CA SER A 479 28.35 15.40 -9.55
C SER A 479 27.89 16.83 -9.24
N GLU A 480 27.03 17.01 -8.24
CA GLU A 480 26.35 18.27 -7.88
C GLU A 480 27.05 19.07 -6.77
N THR A 481 28.22 18.65 -6.27
CA THR A 481 28.85 19.21 -5.07
C THR A 481 29.29 20.68 -5.21
N ASP A 482 28.36 21.60 -4.96
CA ASP A 482 28.60 22.98 -4.48
C ASP A 482 27.82 23.25 -3.16
N GLY A 483 27.32 22.19 -2.49
CA GLY A 483 26.57 22.29 -1.24
C GLY A 483 26.84 21.12 -0.28
N ASN A 484 27.08 21.46 1.00
CA ASN A 484 27.22 20.54 2.13
C ASN A 484 26.12 19.45 2.13
N VAL A 485 26.45 18.27 1.64
CA VAL A 485 25.93 17.02 2.19
C VAL A 485 27.03 16.55 3.13
N ASP A 486 26.77 16.61 4.44
CA ASP A 486 27.63 15.99 5.44
C ASP A 486 27.25 14.51 5.44
N PRO A 487 28.06 13.59 4.89
CA PRO A 487 27.76 12.17 4.89
C PRO A 487 27.82 11.69 6.34
N GLY A 488 26.68 11.71 7.01
CA GLY A 488 26.54 11.27 8.40
C GLY A 488 27.07 9.85 8.55
N GLU A 489 27.99 9.71 9.50
CA GLU A 489 28.65 8.50 9.98
C GLU A 489 27.82 7.23 9.78
N PHE A 490 28.18 6.39 8.81
CA PHE A 490 28.22 4.91 8.90
C PHE A 490 28.76 4.32 7.58
N THR A 491 30.00 4.63 7.27
CA THR A 491 30.91 3.81 6.44
C THR A 491 32.33 4.30 6.70
N ASP A 492 33.27 3.39 6.95
CA ASP A 492 34.67 3.73 7.20
C ASP A 492 35.24 4.44 5.96
N MET A 493 35.38 5.76 6.03
CA MET A 493 36.08 6.54 5.01
C MET A 493 37.53 6.05 4.92
N GLN A 494 37.90 5.52 3.76
CA GLN A 494 39.25 5.06 3.48
C GLN A 494 40.02 6.10 2.70
N GLU A 495 41.27 6.28 3.08
CA GLU A 495 42.22 7.18 2.42
C GLU A 495 43.36 6.31 1.87
N ILE A 496 43.60 6.39 0.56
CA ILE A 496 44.66 5.64 -0.10
C ILE A 496 45.53 6.55 -0.97
N ASP A 497 46.83 6.25 -0.97
CA ASP A 497 47.79 6.74 -1.95
C ASP A 497 47.95 5.67 -3.04
N ALA A 498 47.61 6.00 -4.27
CA ALA A 498 47.59 5.03 -5.36
C ALA A 498 48.18 5.57 -6.66
N VAL A 499 48.77 4.66 -7.44
CA VAL A 499 49.28 4.95 -8.79
C VAL A 499 48.20 4.63 -9.81
N VAL A 500 47.97 5.55 -10.74
CA VAL A 500 46.95 5.40 -11.79
C VAL A 500 47.46 4.47 -12.90
N GLU A 501 46.82 3.32 -13.10
CA GLU A 501 47.13 2.37 -14.17
C GLU A 501 46.44 2.77 -15.49
N ARG A 502 45.18 3.21 -15.44
CA ARG A 502 44.41 3.65 -16.62
C ARG A 502 43.51 4.84 -16.31
N VAL A 503 43.31 5.67 -17.31
CA VAL A 503 42.39 6.82 -17.27
C VAL A 503 41.42 6.73 -18.43
N TYR A 504 40.14 7.00 -18.17
CA TYR A 504 39.12 7.18 -19.19
C TYR A 504 38.31 8.44 -18.91
N HIS A 505 38.32 9.37 -19.86
CA HIS A 505 37.51 10.58 -19.82
C HIS A 505 36.15 10.31 -20.47
N TRP A 506 35.08 10.49 -19.71
CA TRP A 506 33.72 10.45 -20.21
C TRP A 506 33.20 11.88 -20.37
N ASP A 507 33.18 12.36 -21.61
CA ASP A 507 32.65 13.68 -21.96
C ASP A 507 31.14 13.62 -22.23
N ARG A 508 30.34 14.34 -21.44
CA ARG A 508 28.96 14.75 -21.79
C ARG A 508 28.97 16.25 -22.15
N GLU A 509 27.94 16.73 -22.86
CA GLU A 509 27.90 18.10 -23.43
C GLU A 509 28.22 19.22 -22.41
N ASP A 510 27.98 19.01 -21.11
CA ASP A 510 28.20 20.01 -20.06
C ASP A 510 29.09 19.54 -18.88
N ASN A 511 29.62 18.31 -18.85
CA ASN A 511 30.46 17.82 -17.75
C ASN A 511 31.43 16.69 -18.16
N VAL A 512 32.61 16.63 -17.52
CA VAL A 512 33.65 15.61 -17.74
C VAL A 512 33.81 14.75 -16.50
N THR A 513 33.49 13.46 -16.61
CA THR A 513 33.75 12.48 -15.55
C THR A 513 35.03 11.72 -15.88
N VAL A 514 35.97 11.69 -14.95
CA VAL A 514 37.24 10.96 -15.09
C VAL A 514 37.11 9.63 -14.35
N ARG A 515 37.35 8.52 -15.06
CA ARG A 515 37.38 7.16 -14.49
C ARG A 515 38.83 6.68 -14.41
N LEU A 516 39.21 6.17 -13.26
CA LEU A 516 40.56 5.78 -12.91
C LEU A 516 40.59 4.30 -12.56
N TRP A 517 41.55 3.59 -13.11
CA TRP A 517 41.94 2.26 -12.67
C TRP A 517 43.25 2.39 -11.92
N LEU A 518 43.31 1.92 -10.68
CA LEU A 518 44.47 2.10 -9.81
C LEU A 518 45.27 0.79 -9.68
N GLU A 519 46.58 0.88 -9.50
CA GLU A 519 47.43 -0.28 -9.29
C GLU A 519 47.06 -1.01 -7.98
N GLY A 520 46.85 -2.32 -8.05
CA GLY A 520 46.53 -3.15 -6.89
C GLY A 520 45.04 -3.16 -6.50
N GLU A 521 44.23 -2.28 -7.12
CA GLU A 521 42.78 -2.24 -6.94
C GLU A 521 42.05 -2.98 -8.07
N ASN A 522 40.94 -3.63 -7.73
CA ASN A 522 40.06 -4.31 -8.69
C ASN A 522 38.79 -3.51 -9.00
N ARG A 523 38.77 -2.22 -8.64
CA ARG A 523 37.62 -1.31 -8.74
C ARG A 523 37.92 -0.15 -9.67
N ILE A 524 36.88 0.45 -10.23
CA ILE A 524 36.95 1.65 -11.06
C ILE A 524 36.64 2.86 -10.18
N PHE A 525 37.61 3.74 -9.98
CA PHE A 525 37.41 4.97 -9.21
C PHE A 525 36.89 6.09 -10.11
N THR A 526 35.97 6.92 -9.64
CA THR A 526 35.37 7.97 -10.47
C THR A 526 35.35 9.32 -9.79
N ILE A 527 35.73 10.37 -10.51
CA ILE A 527 35.69 11.74 -10.03
C ILE A 527 35.16 12.71 -11.09
N ASN A 528 34.46 13.75 -10.64
CA ASN A 528 33.90 14.77 -11.51
C ASN A 528 34.84 15.97 -11.67
N ALA A 529 35.14 16.36 -12.91
CA ALA A 529 36.03 17.50 -13.19
C ALA A 529 35.48 18.85 -12.72
N ALA A 530 34.16 18.98 -12.52
CA ALA A 530 33.56 20.19 -11.95
C ALA A 530 33.99 20.37 -10.48
N SER A 531 33.98 19.29 -9.70
CA SER A 531 34.41 19.27 -8.29
C SER A 531 35.93 19.28 -8.12
N ASN A 532 36.65 18.63 -9.05
CA ASN A 532 38.09 18.49 -9.02
C ASN A 532 38.70 18.84 -10.40
N PRO A 533 38.93 20.13 -10.70
CA PRO A 533 39.38 20.57 -12.02
C PRO A 533 40.74 20.04 -12.45
N THR A 534 41.57 19.59 -11.52
CA THR A 534 42.88 18.98 -11.81
C THR A 534 42.74 17.54 -12.33
N ALA A 535 41.61 16.86 -12.09
CA ALA A 535 41.41 15.46 -12.45
C ALA A 535 41.49 15.20 -13.96
N VAL A 536 41.15 16.19 -14.79
CA VAL A 536 41.23 16.05 -16.26
C VAL A 536 42.66 15.88 -16.78
N PHE A 537 43.66 16.31 -16.00
CA PHE A 537 45.07 16.23 -16.36
C PHE A 537 45.76 14.95 -15.89
N ILE A 538 45.04 14.07 -15.20
CA ILE A 538 45.59 12.79 -14.72
C ILE A 538 45.96 11.92 -15.92
N GLU A 539 47.17 11.38 -15.89
CA GLU A 539 47.68 10.42 -16.85
C GLU A 539 48.06 9.10 -16.15
N PRO A 540 48.10 7.97 -16.89
CA PRO A 540 48.67 6.73 -16.36
C PRO A 540 50.09 6.94 -15.85
N GLY A 541 50.36 6.49 -14.62
CA GLY A 541 51.63 6.63 -13.91
C GLY A 541 51.67 7.76 -12.88
N ASP A 542 50.66 8.63 -12.83
CA ASP A 542 50.54 9.66 -11.80
C ASP A 542 50.18 9.05 -10.44
N THR A 543 50.67 9.65 -9.36
CA THR A 543 50.29 9.28 -7.98
C THR A 543 49.22 10.24 -7.48
N ILE A 544 48.14 9.69 -6.94
CA ILE A 544 47.03 10.46 -6.40
C ILE A 544 46.72 9.98 -4.98
N GLN A 545 46.34 10.93 -4.13
CA GLN A 545 45.76 10.64 -2.82
C GLN A 545 44.26 10.82 -2.95
N LEU A 546 43.49 9.82 -2.50
CA LEU A 546 42.04 9.83 -2.65
C LEU A 546 41.35 9.27 -1.41
N SER A 547 40.25 9.92 -1.05
CA SER A 547 39.36 9.52 0.04
C SER A 547 38.04 9.05 -0.53
N PHE A 548 37.53 7.93 -0.05
CA PHE A 548 36.30 7.32 -0.53
C PHE A 548 35.61 6.49 0.55
N LEU A 549 34.30 6.27 0.39
CA LEU A 549 33.53 5.40 1.27
C LEU A 549 33.61 3.97 0.78
N GLU A 550 34.16 3.05 1.58
CA GLU A 550 34.28 1.65 1.19
C GLU A 550 32.89 1.03 0.95
N ASN A 551 32.62 0.65 -0.29
CA ASN A 551 31.49 -0.19 -0.65
C ASN A 551 31.99 -1.45 -1.41
N ASN A 552 31.23 -2.55 -1.37
CA ASN A 552 31.57 -3.78 -2.09
C ASN A 552 31.24 -3.68 -3.60
N GLU A 553 31.30 -2.49 -4.17
CA GLU A 553 30.91 -2.22 -5.55
C GLU A 553 32.11 -2.23 -6.51
N THR A 554 31.80 -2.40 -7.80
CA THR A 554 32.81 -2.38 -8.86
C THR A 554 33.23 -0.96 -9.25
N ILE A 555 32.39 0.03 -8.96
CA ILE A 555 32.62 1.45 -9.24
C ILE A 555 32.63 2.18 -7.90
N GLN A 556 33.68 2.95 -7.64
CA GLN A 556 33.92 3.62 -6.38
C GLN A 556 34.02 5.14 -6.62
N PRO A 557 33.03 5.93 -6.21
CA PRO A 557 33.14 7.39 -6.22
C PRO A 557 34.29 7.85 -5.31
N ILE A 558 35.06 8.83 -5.77
CA ILE A 558 36.05 9.54 -4.97
C ILE A 558 35.36 10.76 -4.34
N GLU A 559 35.41 10.85 -3.01
CA GLU A 559 34.87 11.98 -2.24
C GLU A 559 35.84 13.16 -2.24
N GLU A 560 37.11 12.90 -1.92
CA GLU A 560 38.18 13.91 -1.97
C GLU A 560 39.39 13.37 -2.74
N MET A 561 40.05 14.25 -3.49
CA MET A 561 41.27 13.92 -4.23
C MET A 561 42.29 15.04 -4.05
N GLU A 562 43.52 14.66 -3.72
CA GLU A 562 44.69 15.52 -3.87
C GLU A 562 45.56 15.02 -5.03
N PHE A 563 45.74 15.88 -6.02
CA PHE A 563 46.60 15.63 -7.17
C PHE A 563 47.37 16.90 -7.51
N ASP A 564 48.70 16.82 -7.45
CA ASP A 564 49.60 17.85 -7.98
C ASP A 564 49.84 17.59 -9.48
N PRO A 565 49.44 18.46 -10.42
CA PRO A 565 49.72 18.25 -11.85
C PRO A 565 51.22 18.39 -12.23
N ALA A 566 52.08 18.83 -11.31
CA ALA A 566 53.49 19.11 -11.56
C ALA A 566 54.46 17.99 -11.08
N GLN A 567 53.96 16.79 -10.79
CA GLN A 567 54.79 15.67 -10.30
C GLN A 567 55.89 15.32 -11.31
N GLU A 568 57.10 15.02 -10.81
CA GLU A 568 58.19 14.56 -11.66
C GLU A 568 57.86 13.17 -12.22
N ARG A 569 57.40 13.13 -13.47
CA ARG A 569 57.18 11.89 -14.20
C ARG A 569 58.51 11.13 -14.29
N GLY A 570 58.60 10.00 -13.59
CA GLY A 570 59.77 9.13 -13.65
C GLY A 570 60.07 8.77 -15.10
N SER A 571 61.22 9.19 -15.61
CA SER A 571 61.63 8.90 -16.97
C SER A 571 61.77 7.38 -17.13
N THR A 572 60.89 6.77 -17.93
CA THR A 572 61.17 5.45 -18.51
C THR A 572 62.38 5.60 -19.42
N GLY A 573 63.56 5.32 -18.87
CA GLY A 573 64.80 5.21 -19.61
C GLY A 573 64.65 4.12 -20.67
N THR A 574 64.61 4.53 -21.93
CA THR A 574 64.92 3.66 -23.07
C THR A 574 66.41 3.34 -23.00
N GLU A 575 66.74 2.20 -22.41
CA GLU A 575 68.06 1.60 -22.51
C GLU A 575 68.23 1.12 -23.97
N ASN A 576 68.90 1.94 -24.77
CA ASN A 576 69.42 1.56 -26.07
C ASN A 576 70.53 0.52 -25.83
N ASP A 577 70.19 -0.74 -26.00
CA ASP A 577 71.17 -1.82 -26.08
C ASP A 577 71.81 -1.80 -27.48
N THR A 578 72.87 -1.02 -27.62
CA THR A 578 73.90 -1.16 -28.66
C THR A 578 75.22 -1.41 -27.97
N ASP A 579 75.75 -2.64 -28.00
CA ASP A 579 77.01 -2.93 -28.69
C ASP A 579 77.48 -4.40 -28.53
N GLU A 580 78.09 -4.85 -29.64
CA GLU A 580 79.00 -6.01 -29.88
C GLU A 580 78.47 -7.45 -30.00
#